data_AF-A0AAD4LCW4-F1
#
_entry.id   AF-A0AAD4LCW4-F1
#
_cell.length_a   1.000
_cell.length_b   1.000
_cell.length_c   1.000
_cell.angle_alpha   90.00
_cell.angle_beta   90.00
_cell.angle_gamma   90.00
#
_symmetry.space_group_name_H-M   'P 1'
#
loop_
_entity.id
_entity.type
_entity.pdbx_description
1 polymer ?
#
loop_
_entity_poly.entity_id
_entity_poly.type
_entity_poly.pdbx_seq_one_letter_code
_entity_poly.pdbx_strand_id
1 'polypeptide(L)'
;TWSMLHGHAEVIVDTFTDACMESCGGQERGTLRGDMVFKNAVLSLCDGLILQEFSNTIKSGDSGCVLLVLKLWALSFQGSGCSKYAYKVPHLLHNVTHVWLEPVVRIVLNNWLVNLTGKANSFIELDLMQGHLNYWIKNYYQVHGSGASWEWLATISPCIKVLQQLATEVNNTLGLKQGNRHASANLTKDIK
;
A
#
# COMPACT_ATOMS: atom_id res chain seq x y z
N THR A 1 -3.95 10.42 26.47
CA THR A 1 -4.62 11.67 26.88
C THR A 1 -4.29 12.78 25.90
N TRP A 2 -5.12 13.83 25.81
CA TRP A 2 -4.90 14.98 24.92
C TRP A 2 -3.48 15.57 25.04
N SER A 3 -2.94 15.60 26.25
CA SER A 3 -1.56 16.02 26.54
C SER A 3 -0.49 15.18 25.86
N MET A 4 -0.66 13.87 25.76
CA MET A 4 0.29 12.99 25.04
C MET A 4 0.21 13.19 23.52
N LEU A 5 -0.99 13.41 22.99
CA LEU A 5 -1.18 13.68 21.56
C LEU A 5 -0.54 15.03 21.18
N HIS A 6 -0.74 16.06 22.01
CA HIS A 6 -0.12 17.37 21.83
C HIS A 6 1.41 17.29 21.88
N GLY A 7 1.97 16.58 22.88
CA GLY A 7 3.41 16.40 22.97
C GLY A 7 4.01 15.63 21.79
N HIS A 8 3.33 14.60 21.28
CA HIS A 8 3.77 13.91 20.07
C HIS A 8 3.67 14.82 18.82
N ALA A 9 2.64 15.67 18.73
CA ALA A 9 2.48 16.60 17.63
C ALA A 9 3.59 17.66 17.61
N GLU A 10 3.97 18.22 18.76
CA GLU A 10 5.09 19.17 18.87
C GLU A 10 6.42 18.55 18.41
N VAL A 11 6.71 17.32 18.86
CA VAL A 11 7.95 16.61 18.47
C VAL A 11 7.99 16.33 16.96
N ILE A 12 6.86 15.96 16.36
CA ILE A 12 6.76 15.73 14.91
C ILE A 12 6.96 17.03 14.14
N VAL A 13 6.37 18.13 14.61
CA VAL A 13 6.55 19.45 13.99
C VAL A 13 8.02 19.85 14.01
N ASP A 14 8.68 19.85 15.16
CA ASP A 14 10.10 20.24 15.25
C ASP A 14 11.01 19.34 14.38
N THR A 15 10.80 18.01 14.45
CA THR A 15 11.67 17.06 13.73
C THR A 15 11.58 17.18 12.22
N PHE A 16 10.39 17.42 11.67
CA PHE A 16 10.16 17.39 10.21
C PHE A 16 10.04 18.78 9.57
N THR A 17 9.79 19.84 10.34
CA THR A 17 9.65 21.19 9.77
C THR A 17 10.95 22.00 9.81
N ASP A 18 11.79 21.86 10.83
CA ASP A 18 13.07 22.58 10.91
C ASP A 18 14.12 22.04 9.93
N ALA A 19 14.15 20.72 9.70
CA ALA A 19 15.06 20.10 8.74
C ALA A 19 14.83 20.57 7.28
N CYS A 20 13.65 21.12 6.97
CA CYS A 20 13.33 21.65 5.65
C CYS A 20 13.81 23.11 5.48
N MET A 21 13.93 23.87 6.58
CA MET A 21 14.36 25.28 6.56
C MET A 21 15.84 25.45 6.17
N GLU A 22 16.72 24.50 6.51
CA GLU A 22 18.13 24.57 6.08
C GLU A 22 18.33 24.39 4.56
N SER A 23 17.38 23.77 3.85
CA SER A 23 17.49 23.55 2.40
C SER A 23 17.04 24.74 1.54
N CYS A 24 16.31 25.70 2.14
CA CYS A 24 15.70 26.83 1.43
C CYS A 24 16.25 28.16 1.98
N GLY A 25 17.55 28.39 1.82
CA GLY A 25 18.20 29.66 2.17
C GLY A 25 17.71 30.83 1.32
N GLY A 26 16.83 31.66 1.89
CA GLY A 26 16.41 32.94 1.33
C GLY A 26 15.87 33.86 2.42
N GLN A 27 16.73 34.73 2.95
CA GLN A 27 16.42 35.65 4.04
C GLN A 27 15.73 36.95 3.54
N GLU A 28 14.56 37.20 4.12
CA GLU A 28 13.84 38.45 4.44
C GLU A 28 13.60 39.57 3.40
N ARG A 29 12.30 39.91 3.22
CA ARG A 29 11.74 41.28 3.23
C ARG A 29 10.19 41.27 3.13
N GLY A 30 9.48 41.94 4.06
CA GLY A 30 8.09 42.40 3.90
C GLY A 30 7.07 41.93 4.96
N THR A 31 6.43 42.90 5.61
CA THR A 31 5.66 42.89 6.88
C THR A 31 4.31 42.11 6.89
N LEU A 32 4.16 41.05 6.11
CA LEU A 32 3.06 40.07 6.23
C LEU A 32 3.60 38.65 6.00
N ARG A 33 4.66 38.27 6.72
CA ARG A 33 5.25 36.93 6.63
C ARG A 33 4.37 35.96 7.42
N GLY A 34 3.26 35.53 6.81
CA GLY A 34 2.35 34.57 7.42
C GLY A 34 3.09 33.30 7.82
N ASP A 35 2.80 32.80 9.02
CA ASP A 35 3.47 31.67 9.65
C ASP A 35 3.60 30.48 8.70
N MET A 36 4.83 30.22 8.25
CA MET A 36 5.16 29.15 7.31
C MET A 36 4.98 27.77 7.96
N VAL A 37 5.25 27.66 9.27
CA VAL A 37 5.05 26.42 10.02
C VAL A 37 3.57 26.08 10.06
N PHE A 38 2.73 27.05 10.40
CA PHE A 38 1.28 26.88 10.37
C PHE A 38 0.76 26.50 8.96
N LYS A 39 1.23 27.19 7.92
CA LYS A 39 0.85 26.88 6.52
C LYS A 39 1.25 25.46 6.12
N ASN A 40 2.47 25.04 6.45
CA ASN A 40 2.97 23.70 6.15
C ASN A 40 2.21 22.63 6.93
N ALA A 41 1.86 22.90 8.19
CA ALA A 41 1.04 22.00 8.99
C ALA A 41 -0.36 21.83 8.38
N VAL A 42 -1.00 22.91 7.93
CA VAL A 42 -2.29 22.85 7.24
C VAL A 42 -2.19 22.04 5.93
N LEU A 43 -1.16 22.29 5.11
CA LEU A 43 -0.94 21.52 3.88
C LEU A 43 -0.69 20.03 4.17
N SER A 44 0.09 19.71 5.19
CA SER A 44 0.35 18.33 5.61
C SER A 44 -0.94 17.62 6.06
N LEU A 45 -1.82 18.32 6.78
CA LEU A 45 -3.13 17.78 7.15
C LEU A 45 -4.03 17.54 5.91
N CYS A 46 -4.02 18.46 4.94
CA CYS A 46 -4.74 18.27 3.68
C CYS A 46 -4.23 17.04 2.91
N ASP A 47 -2.92 16.86 2.81
CA ASP A 47 -2.31 15.68 2.18
C ASP A 47 -2.65 14.39 2.94
N GLY A 48 -2.67 14.46 4.27
CA GLY A 48 -3.10 13.36 5.14
C GLY A 48 -4.55 12.93 4.90
N LEU A 49 -5.47 13.88 4.69
CA LEU A 49 -6.86 13.59 4.35
C LEU A 49 -6.99 12.89 2.99
N ILE A 50 -6.19 13.30 1.99
CA ILE A 50 -6.17 12.66 0.67
C ILE A 50 -5.67 11.21 0.78
N LEU A 51 -4.62 10.98 1.57
CA LEU A 51 -4.10 9.63 1.85
C LEU A 51 -5.13 8.74 2.58
N GLN A 52 -5.85 9.31 3.54
CA GLN A 52 -6.92 8.60 4.23
C GLN A 52 -8.05 8.21 3.28
N GLU A 53 -8.48 9.13 2.42
CA GLU A 53 -9.50 8.88 1.41
C GLU A 53 -9.05 7.79 0.43
N PHE A 54 -7.79 7.83 -0.01
CA PHE A 54 -7.21 6.77 -0.82
C PHE A 54 -7.27 5.40 -0.14
N SER A 55 -6.91 5.33 1.15
CA SER A 55 -6.98 4.06 1.91
C SER A 55 -8.42 3.56 2.07
N ASN A 56 -9.37 4.47 2.29
CA ASN A 56 -10.78 4.13 2.45
C ASN A 56 -11.38 3.63 1.14
N THR A 57 -11.10 4.30 0.03
CA THR A 57 -11.58 3.94 -1.31
C THR A 57 -11.02 2.59 -1.79
N ILE A 58 -9.76 2.29 -1.46
CA ILE A 58 -9.18 0.96 -1.67
C ILE A 58 -9.97 -0.08 -0.88
N LYS A 59 -10.18 0.13 0.42
CA LYS A 59 -10.90 -0.82 1.28
C LYS A 59 -12.32 -1.06 0.80
N SER A 60 -13.03 -0.02 0.37
CA SER A 60 -14.39 -0.12 -0.15
C SER A 60 -14.48 -0.76 -1.54
N GLY A 61 -13.36 -0.87 -2.26
CA GLY A 61 -13.32 -1.44 -3.60
C GLY A 61 -13.72 -0.46 -4.70
N ASP A 62 -13.66 0.85 -4.45
CA ASP A 62 -14.04 1.88 -5.43
C ASP A 62 -12.83 2.33 -6.27
N SER A 63 -12.61 1.66 -7.40
CA SER A 63 -11.56 2.01 -8.35
C SER A 63 -11.80 3.33 -9.10
N GLY A 64 -13.04 3.82 -9.16
CA GLY A 64 -13.37 5.12 -9.73
C GLY A 64 -12.88 6.26 -8.85
N CYS A 65 -13.09 6.16 -7.54
CA CYS A 65 -12.54 7.13 -6.59
C CYS A 65 -11.01 7.10 -6.54
N VAL A 66 -10.39 5.92 -6.68
CA VAL A 66 -8.93 5.78 -6.83
C VAL A 66 -8.42 6.64 -8.00
N LEU A 67 -9.10 6.64 -9.15
CA LEU A 67 -8.72 7.51 -10.28
C LEU A 67 -8.82 9.00 -9.96
N LEU A 68 -9.81 9.41 -9.17
CA LEU A 68 -9.95 10.82 -8.77
C LEU A 68 -8.79 11.27 -7.90
N VAL A 69 -8.37 10.44 -6.93
CA VAL A 69 -7.19 10.71 -6.11
C VAL A 69 -5.93 10.75 -6.98
N LEU A 70 -5.79 9.82 -7.94
CA LEU A 70 -4.66 9.81 -8.88
C LEU A 70 -4.60 11.07 -9.74
N LYS A 71 -5.74 11.69 -10.12
CA LYS A 71 -5.74 12.99 -10.82
C LYS A 71 -5.16 14.11 -9.97
N LEU A 72 -5.49 14.13 -8.67
CA LEU A 72 -4.94 15.11 -7.74
C LEU A 72 -3.43 14.90 -7.57
N TRP A 73 -3.01 13.65 -7.33
CA TRP A 73 -1.58 13.32 -7.21
C TRP A 73 -0.79 13.49 -8.50
N ALA A 74 -1.40 13.38 -9.68
CA ALA A 74 -0.74 13.70 -10.93
C ALA A 74 -0.19 15.13 -10.93
N LEU A 75 -0.92 16.09 -10.35
CA LEU A 75 -0.47 17.47 -10.18
C LEU A 75 0.60 17.57 -9.10
N SER A 76 0.40 16.92 -7.95
CA SER A 76 1.38 16.93 -6.85
C SER A 76 2.73 16.36 -7.27
N PHE A 77 2.76 15.25 -8.01
CA PHE A 77 4.00 14.60 -8.46
C PHE A 77 4.82 15.44 -9.43
N GLN A 78 4.16 16.31 -10.22
CA GLN A 78 4.86 17.26 -11.10
C GLN A 78 5.60 18.32 -10.27
N GLY A 79 5.04 18.73 -9.13
CA GLY A 79 5.66 19.70 -8.22
C GLY A 79 6.66 19.11 -7.22
N SER A 80 6.58 17.81 -6.90
CA SER A 80 7.34 17.20 -5.80
C SER A 80 8.70 16.60 -6.20
N GLY A 81 9.16 16.78 -7.43
CA GLY A 81 10.41 16.19 -7.93
C GLY A 81 10.34 14.67 -8.19
N CYS A 82 9.15 14.07 -8.08
CA CYS A 82 8.93 12.64 -8.31
C CYS A 82 8.77 12.29 -9.80
N SER A 83 9.82 12.53 -10.60
CA SER A 83 9.78 12.47 -12.08
C SER A 83 9.19 11.18 -12.66
N LYS A 84 9.46 10.02 -12.04
CA LYS A 84 8.92 8.72 -12.48
C LYS A 84 7.40 8.67 -12.37
N TYR A 85 6.85 9.18 -11.27
CA TYR A 85 5.40 9.21 -11.02
C TYR A 85 4.74 10.34 -11.80
N ALA A 86 5.42 11.49 -11.88
CA ALA A 86 5.02 12.64 -12.68
C ALA A 86 4.81 12.26 -14.15
N TYR A 87 5.60 11.33 -14.69
CA TYR A 87 5.39 10.80 -16.03
C TYR A 87 4.30 9.71 -16.10
N LYS A 88 4.39 8.70 -15.22
CA LYS A 88 3.53 7.50 -15.31
C LYS A 88 2.06 7.76 -14.99
N VAL A 89 1.77 8.61 -14.00
CA VAL A 89 0.38 8.83 -13.55
C VAL A 89 -0.43 9.58 -14.61
N PRO A 90 0.03 10.71 -15.19
CA PRO A 90 -0.67 11.35 -16.30
C PRO A 90 -0.80 10.44 -17.52
N HIS A 91 0.22 9.63 -17.84
CA HIS A 91 0.14 8.69 -18.95
C HIS A 91 -0.96 7.64 -18.74
N LEU A 92 -1.08 7.09 -17.53
CA LEU A 92 -2.17 6.18 -17.17
C LEU A 92 -3.54 6.88 -17.27
N LEU A 93 -3.65 8.09 -16.71
CA LEU A 93 -4.90 8.87 -16.75
C LEU A 93 -5.31 9.19 -18.18
N HIS A 94 -4.38 9.61 -19.03
CA HIS A 94 -4.63 9.88 -20.45
C HIS A 94 -5.13 8.62 -21.17
N ASN A 95 -4.49 7.48 -20.92
CA ASN A 95 -4.89 6.22 -21.54
C ASN A 95 -6.30 5.80 -21.12
N VAL A 96 -6.61 5.85 -19.83
CA VAL A 96 -7.93 5.52 -19.28
C VAL A 96 -9.02 6.45 -19.83
N THR A 97 -8.71 7.72 -20.06
CA THR A 97 -9.71 8.74 -20.44
C THR A 97 -9.90 8.91 -21.93
N HIS A 98 -8.84 8.74 -22.74
CA HIS A 98 -8.86 9.10 -24.16
C HIS A 98 -8.45 7.97 -25.11
N VAL A 99 -7.66 7.00 -24.66
CA VAL A 99 -7.05 6.00 -25.57
C VAL A 99 -7.74 4.64 -25.49
N TRP A 100 -8.05 4.19 -24.28
CA TRP A 100 -8.63 2.87 -24.06
C TRP A 100 -10.13 2.87 -24.37
N LEU A 101 -10.57 1.82 -25.05
CA LEU A 101 -11.98 1.57 -25.28
C LEU A 101 -12.69 1.34 -23.94
N GLU A 102 -13.92 1.82 -23.82
CA GLU A 102 -14.73 1.70 -22.61
C GLU A 102 -14.80 0.26 -22.04
N PRO A 103 -14.94 -0.82 -22.85
CA PRO A 103 -14.91 -2.18 -22.32
C PRO A 103 -13.58 -2.54 -21.66
N VAL A 104 -12.45 -2.04 -22.18
CA VAL A 104 -11.11 -2.28 -21.62
C VAL A 104 -10.96 -1.53 -20.30
N VAL A 105 -11.38 -0.26 -20.26
CA VAL A 105 -11.38 0.54 -19.03
C VAL A 105 -12.18 -0.17 -17.94
N ARG A 106 -13.39 -0.63 -18.26
CA ARG A 106 -14.24 -1.35 -17.31
C ARG A 106 -13.57 -2.63 -16.78
N ILE A 107 -12.94 -3.41 -17.65
CA ILE A 107 -12.21 -4.62 -17.23
C ILE A 107 -11.08 -4.26 -16.28
N VAL A 108 -10.27 -3.24 -16.62
CA VAL A 108 -9.14 -2.82 -15.78
C VAL A 108 -9.64 -2.31 -14.42
N LEU A 109 -10.61 -1.39 -14.41
CA LEU A 109 -11.14 -0.81 -13.18
C LEU A 109 -11.82 -1.84 -12.28
N ASN A 110 -12.53 -2.82 -12.86
CA ASN A 110 -13.17 -3.88 -12.09
C ASN A 110 -12.19 -4.89 -11.49
N ASN A 111 -10.96 -4.98 -12.01
CA ASN A 111 -9.93 -5.90 -11.52
C ASN A 111 -8.82 -5.19 -10.75
N TRP A 112 -8.81 -3.86 -10.68
CA TRP A 112 -7.75 -3.11 -10.01
C TRP A 112 -7.70 -3.37 -8.51
N LEU A 113 -8.88 -3.57 -7.90
CA LEU A 113 -9.06 -3.90 -6.50
C LEU A 113 -9.70 -5.28 -6.38
N VAL A 114 -9.22 -6.09 -5.45
CA VAL A 114 -9.69 -7.46 -5.26
C VAL A 114 -10.04 -7.71 -3.80
N ASN A 115 -11.12 -8.46 -3.56
CA ASN A 115 -11.52 -8.88 -2.23
C ASN A 115 -11.37 -10.40 -2.10
N LEU A 116 -10.30 -10.83 -1.43
CA LEU A 116 -10.01 -12.26 -1.26
C LEU A 116 -10.85 -12.93 -0.17
N THR A 117 -11.36 -12.14 0.78
CA THR A 117 -12.07 -12.64 1.97
C THR A 117 -13.59 -12.59 1.82
N GLY A 118 -14.11 -11.78 0.89
CA GLY A 118 -15.54 -11.53 0.72
C GLY A 118 -16.16 -10.65 1.81
N LYS A 119 -15.35 -10.10 2.72
CA LYS A 119 -15.81 -9.21 3.79
C LYS A 119 -15.92 -7.78 3.30
N ALA A 120 -16.87 -7.02 3.83
CA ALA A 120 -16.95 -5.58 3.57
C ALA A 120 -15.65 -4.87 3.99
N ASN A 121 -15.28 -3.81 3.26
CA ASN A 121 -14.08 -3.00 3.54
C ASN A 121 -12.76 -3.78 3.60
N SER A 122 -12.67 -4.90 2.88
CA SER A 122 -11.51 -5.82 2.89
C SER A 122 -10.90 -5.99 1.49
N PHE A 123 -11.15 -5.04 0.59
CA PHE A 123 -10.48 -5.00 -0.70
C PHE A 123 -9.00 -4.60 -0.52
N ILE A 124 -8.16 -5.15 -1.39
CA ILE A 124 -6.73 -4.86 -1.50
C ILE A 124 -6.40 -4.56 -2.95
N GLU A 125 -5.23 -3.95 -3.19
CA GLU A 125 -4.75 -3.72 -4.54
C GLU A 125 -4.40 -5.06 -5.21
N LEU A 126 -4.76 -5.21 -6.48
CA LEU A 126 -4.40 -6.40 -7.26
C LEU A 126 -2.88 -6.61 -7.28
N ASP A 127 -2.11 -5.53 -7.37
CA ASP A 127 -0.64 -5.57 -7.33
C ASP A 127 -0.12 -6.16 -6.01
N LEU A 128 -0.75 -5.82 -4.86
CA LEU A 128 -0.39 -6.38 -3.56
C LEU A 128 -0.68 -7.89 -3.49
N MET A 129 -1.80 -8.33 -4.08
CA MET A 129 -2.11 -9.77 -4.22
C MET A 129 -1.06 -10.46 -5.09
N GLN A 130 -0.69 -9.87 -6.23
CA GLN A 130 0.35 -10.41 -7.12
C GLN A 130 1.71 -10.48 -6.41
N GLY A 131 2.06 -9.48 -5.61
CA GLY A 131 3.25 -9.48 -4.76
C GLY A 131 3.28 -10.66 -3.78
N HIS A 132 2.16 -10.95 -3.12
CA HIS A 132 2.03 -12.13 -2.26
C HIS A 132 2.22 -13.42 -3.04
N LEU A 133 1.57 -13.57 -4.20
CA LEU A 133 1.73 -14.77 -5.04
C LEU A 133 3.20 -14.96 -5.45
N ASN A 134 3.86 -13.89 -5.88
CA ASN A 134 5.28 -13.91 -6.24
C ASN A 134 6.17 -14.32 -5.06
N TYR A 135 5.86 -13.86 -3.85
CA TYR A 135 6.57 -14.25 -2.62
C TYR A 135 6.44 -15.76 -2.37
N TRP A 136 5.23 -16.32 -2.47
CA TRP A 136 5.00 -17.76 -2.24
C TRP A 136 5.68 -18.63 -3.29
N ILE A 137 5.59 -18.23 -4.57
CA ILE A 137 6.30 -18.92 -5.65
C ILE A 137 7.79 -18.98 -5.34
N LYS A 138 8.39 -17.84 -4.99
CA LYS A 138 9.84 -17.73 -4.82
C LYS A 138 10.36 -18.45 -3.57
N ASN A 139 9.66 -18.37 -2.45
CA ASN A 139 10.20 -18.83 -1.17
C ASN A 139 9.78 -20.25 -0.78
N TYR A 140 8.63 -20.74 -1.25
CA TYR A 140 8.07 -22.02 -0.80
C TYR A 140 7.97 -23.05 -1.91
N TYR A 141 7.63 -22.62 -3.13
CA TYR A 141 7.33 -23.54 -4.23
C TYR A 141 8.45 -23.63 -5.29
N GLN A 142 9.63 -23.04 -5.01
CA GLN A 142 10.86 -23.34 -5.73
C GLN A 142 11.41 -24.71 -5.29
N VAL A 143 10.82 -25.79 -5.81
CA VAL A 143 11.23 -27.18 -5.49
C VAL A 143 12.71 -27.45 -5.84
N HIS A 144 13.29 -26.68 -6.76
CA HIS A 144 14.68 -26.85 -7.23
C HIS A 144 15.55 -25.59 -7.05
N GLY A 145 15.18 -24.67 -6.16
CA GLY A 145 15.85 -23.36 -6.04
C GLY A 145 15.75 -22.54 -7.33
N SER A 146 16.83 -21.85 -7.73
CA SER A 146 16.88 -21.02 -8.95
C SER A 146 16.68 -21.79 -10.26
N GLY A 147 16.58 -23.13 -10.23
CA GLY A 147 16.40 -24.01 -11.39
C GLY A 147 14.97 -24.51 -11.61
N ALA A 148 13.95 -23.92 -10.97
CA ALA A 148 12.56 -24.30 -11.23
C ALA A 148 12.18 -24.04 -12.70
N SER A 149 11.71 -25.07 -13.41
CA SER A 149 11.33 -24.96 -14.82
C SER A 149 10.06 -24.10 -14.97
N TRP A 150 9.91 -23.45 -16.12
CA TRP A 150 8.71 -22.65 -16.40
C TRP A 150 7.44 -23.51 -16.37
N GLU A 151 7.52 -24.76 -16.82
CA GLU A 151 6.41 -25.72 -16.81
C GLU A 151 5.96 -26.04 -15.38
N TRP A 152 6.92 -26.19 -14.46
CA TRP A 152 6.62 -26.37 -13.04
C TRP A 152 5.91 -25.14 -12.47
N LEU A 153 6.44 -23.94 -12.74
CA LEU A 153 5.85 -22.69 -12.26
C LEU A 153 4.44 -22.47 -12.80
N ALA A 154 4.21 -22.77 -14.07
CA ALA A 154 2.90 -22.69 -14.70
C ALA A 154 1.90 -23.68 -14.07
N THR A 155 2.38 -24.84 -13.61
CA THR A 155 1.55 -25.85 -12.95
C THR A 155 1.23 -25.47 -11.51
N ILE A 156 2.21 -24.99 -10.75
CA ILE A 156 2.06 -24.75 -9.31
C ILE A 156 1.38 -23.41 -9.00
N SER A 157 1.63 -22.37 -9.80
CA SER A 157 1.16 -21.00 -9.50
C SER A 157 -0.36 -20.87 -9.37
N PRO A 158 -1.19 -21.47 -10.24
CA PRO A 158 -2.64 -21.46 -10.09
C PRO A 158 -3.12 -22.22 -8.83
N CYS A 159 -2.34 -23.20 -8.37
CA CYS A 159 -2.68 -24.07 -7.24
C CYS A 159 -2.30 -23.47 -5.88
N ILE A 160 -1.50 -22.40 -5.83
CA ILE A 160 -0.96 -21.84 -4.57
C ILE A 160 -2.04 -21.56 -3.53
N LYS A 161 -3.17 -20.97 -3.94
CA LYS A 161 -4.26 -20.65 -3.01
C LYS A 161 -4.88 -21.91 -2.40
N VAL A 162 -5.08 -22.94 -3.21
CA VAL A 162 -5.63 -24.24 -2.77
C VAL A 162 -4.62 -24.95 -1.85
N LEU A 163 -3.34 -24.91 -2.18
CA LEU A 163 -2.28 -25.50 -1.36
C LEU A 163 -2.17 -24.81 0.00
N GLN A 164 -2.32 -23.49 0.07
CA GLN A 164 -2.35 -22.75 1.34
C GLN A 164 -3.57 -23.11 2.19
N GLN A 165 -4.74 -23.22 1.56
CA GLN A 165 -5.95 -23.65 2.24
C GLN A 165 -5.79 -25.06 2.80
N LEU A 166 -5.28 -25.99 1.98
CA LEU A 166 -5.00 -27.36 2.40
C LEU A 166 -4.01 -27.41 3.57
N ALA A 167 -2.90 -26.67 3.49
CA ALA A 167 -1.92 -26.60 4.57
C ALA A 167 -2.55 -26.07 5.86
N THR A 168 -3.41 -25.05 5.76
CA THR A 168 -4.14 -24.48 6.90
C THR A 168 -5.10 -25.50 7.53
N GLU A 169 -5.86 -26.23 6.71
CA GLU A 169 -6.78 -27.28 7.16
C GLU A 169 -6.05 -28.45 7.82
N VAL A 170 -4.93 -28.90 7.24
CA VAL A 170 -4.09 -29.93 7.85
C VAL A 170 -3.54 -29.45 9.20
N ASN A 171 -3.09 -28.20 9.28
CA ASN A 171 -2.58 -27.65 10.53
C ASN A 171 -3.68 -27.54 11.62
N ASN A 172 -4.90 -27.16 11.20
CA ASN A 172 -6.07 -27.11 12.08
C ASN A 172 -6.47 -28.50 12.60
N THR A 173 -6.47 -29.52 11.73
CA THR A 173 -6.85 -30.89 12.11
C THR A 173 -5.80 -31.54 13.02
N LEU A 174 -4.51 -31.29 12.78
CA LEU A 174 -3.42 -31.80 13.61
C LEU A 174 -3.24 -31.04 14.93
N GLY A 175 -4.00 -29.96 15.16
CA GLY A 175 -3.95 -29.17 16.40
C GLY A 175 -2.70 -28.32 16.57
N LEU A 176 -1.83 -28.28 15.57
CA LEU A 176 -0.63 -27.46 15.54
C LEU A 176 -1.02 -26.03 15.17
N LYS A 177 -1.56 -25.25 16.11
CA LYS A 177 -1.78 -23.81 15.86
C LYS A 177 -0.43 -23.10 15.86
N GLN A 178 0.24 -23.08 14.71
CA GLN A 178 1.42 -22.26 14.50
C GLN A 178 0.95 -20.80 14.41
N GLY A 179 0.88 -20.14 15.56
CA GLY A 179 0.45 -18.74 15.63
C GLY A 179 1.45 -17.80 14.93
N ASN A 180 0.96 -16.65 14.47
CA ASN A 180 1.81 -15.56 13.93
C ASN A 180 2.71 -14.89 15.00
N ARG A 181 2.69 -15.37 16.24
CA ARG A 181 3.51 -14.90 17.34
C ARG A 181 4.48 -16.01 17.72
N HIS A 182 5.77 -15.75 17.61
CA HIS A 182 6.79 -16.58 18.21
C HIS A 182 6.64 -16.50 19.74
N ALA A 183 5.92 -17.44 20.33
CA ALA A 183 6.07 -17.74 21.74
C ALA A 183 7.27 -18.69 21.89
N SER A 184 8.12 -18.49 22.90
CA SER A 184 9.17 -19.45 23.21
C SER A 184 8.55 -20.83 23.40
N ALA A 185 9.12 -21.83 22.72
CA ALA A 185 8.61 -23.19 22.75
C ALA A 185 8.61 -23.69 24.21
N ASN A 186 7.42 -23.95 24.75
CA ASN A 186 7.27 -24.46 26.10
C ASN A 186 7.39 -25.99 26.08
N LEU A 187 8.63 -26.45 26.27
CA LEU A 187 9.04 -27.86 26.27
C LEU A 187 8.29 -28.73 27.30
N THR A 188 7.65 -28.13 28.31
CA THR A 188 6.95 -28.86 29.37
C THR A 188 5.67 -29.55 28.86
N LYS A 189 5.15 -29.17 27.69
CA LYS A 189 3.97 -29.83 27.08
C LYS A 189 4.32 -30.98 26.13
N ASP A 190 5.57 -31.06 25.67
CA ASP A 190 6.00 -32.00 24.62
C ASP A 190 6.61 -33.30 25.16
N ILE A 191 6.96 -33.37 26.45
CA ILE A 191 7.49 -34.59 27.08
C ILE A 191 6.42 -35.19 27.98
N LYS A 192 5.91 -36.36 27.59
CA LYS A 192 5.19 -37.32 28.44
C LYS A 192 5.99 -38.61 28.54
#